data_AF-A0A075GSU5-F1
#
_entry.id   AF-A0A075GSU5-F1
#
_cell.length_a   1.000
_cell.length_b   1.000
_cell.length_c   1.000
_cell.angle_alpha   90.00
_cell.angle_beta   90.00
_cell.angle_gamma   90.00
#
_symmetry.space_group_name_H-M   'P 1'
#
loop_
_entity.id
_entity.type
_entity.pdbx_description
1 polymer ?
#
loop_
_entity_poly.entity_id
_entity_poly.type
_entity_poly.pdbx_seq_one_letter_code
_entity_poly.pdbx_strand_id
1 'polypeptide(L)'
;MSKFTRRLQKIGSSILVSLPKQWVDAHNLGKSSQVLIETAENSLSITAGEGKKLSKEIEIEYPLPSEENIAANITGAYLLGYDIIKIKGKPTISVKDREIIRESMRRLVGMEILDEDASNIDGQFLLDETSLNPEKILKRMSSIALGMFNETLSALTTGDKTNLQTIPNRDDEINRQYFLLVRFIRSTMVDRRLAEIFNLENIDILDYRIAGNILEAAGDTIVDLSKSISETSLSSSDQKKIYDIAKDIEAIQKKSINAFITNNRSLAIESIKLHKQYQDKISKTRSSLEHKKQVPIAFLNLVHIFEKIAQSWSDISDLVQPTYRK
;
A
#
# COMPACT_ATOMS: atom_id res chain seq x y z
N MET A 1 -16.63 -25.00 0.35
CA MET A 1 -15.57 -25.87 -0.20
C MET A 1 -15.96 -27.33 -0.01
N SER A 2 -16.01 -28.10 -1.10
CA SER A 2 -16.27 -29.54 -1.05
C SER A 2 -15.04 -30.28 -0.54
N LYS A 3 -15.18 -31.14 0.47
CA LYS A 3 -14.08 -31.97 0.98
C LYS A 3 -14.17 -33.38 0.40
N PHE A 4 -13.06 -33.87 -0.14
CA PHE A 4 -12.97 -35.22 -0.68
C PHE A 4 -11.88 -35.99 0.05
N THR A 5 -12.20 -37.19 0.52
CA THR A 5 -11.19 -38.14 1.00
C THR A 5 -10.91 -39.14 -0.12
N ARG A 6 -9.63 -39.44 -0.35
CA ARG A 6 -9.17 -40.40 -1.35
C ARG A 6 -8.16 -41.34 -0.72
N ARG A 7 -8.22 -42.61 -1.11
CA ARG A 7 -7.18 -43.58 -0.78
C ARG A 7 -6.03 -43.43 -1.75
N LEU A 8 -4.82 -43.49 -1.23
CA LEU A 8 -3.61 -43.58 -2.02
C LEU A 8 -3.49 -44.98 -2.63
N GLN A 9 -3.10 -45.07 -3.89
CA GLN A 9 -2.94 -46.32 -4.61
C GLN A 9 -1.48 -46.47 -5.07
N LYS A 10 -0.83 -47.56 -4.65
CA LYS A 10 0.55 -47.85 -5.08
C LYS A 10 0.52 -48.52 -6.45
N ILE A 11 1.25 -47.96 -7.41
CA ILE A 11 1.47 -48.55 -8.74
C ILE A 11 2.98 -48.50 -9.03
N GLY A 12 3.62 -49.67 -9.06
CA GLY A 12 5.08 -49.78 -9.16
C GLY A 12 5.79 -49.09 -8.00
N SER A 13 6.71 -48.18 -8.32
CA SER A 13 7.43 -47.34 -7.35
C SER A 13 6.68 -46.06 -6.97
N SER A 14 5.53 -45.77 -7.57
CA SER A 14 4.81 -44.51 -7.42
C SER A 14 3.51 -44.66 -6.63
N ILE A 15 3.03 -43.55 -6.07
CA ILE A 15 1.73 -43.45 -5.40
C ILE A 15 0.82 -42.53 -6.23
N LEU A 16 -0.41 -42.97 -6.46
CA LEU A 16 -1.44 -42.23 -7.16
C LEU A 16 -2.55 -41.81 -6.19
N VAL A 17 -3.10 -40.62 -6.44
CA VAL A 17 -4.32 -40.11 -5.80
C VAL A 17 -5.26 -39.62 -6.90
N SER A 18 -6.54 -40.00 -6.83
CA SER A 18 -7.51 -39.60 -7.86
C SER A 18 -8.07 -38.20 -7.59
N LEU A 19 -8.05 -37.35 -8.60
CA LEU A 19 -8.60 -36.00 -8.52
C LEU A 19 -10.14 -36.02 -8.48
N PRO A 20 -10.80 -35.02 -7.87
CA PRO A 20 -12.25 -34.91 -7.91
C PRO A 20 -12.75 -34.74 -9.35
N LYS A 21 -13.66 -35.62 -9.79
CA LYS A 21 -14.21 -35.59 -11.16
C LYS A 21 -14.78 -34.22 -11.54
N GLN A 22 -15.54 -33.59 -10.64
CA GLN A 22 -16.08 -32.24 -10.86
C GLN A 22 -15.00 -31.19 -11.14
N TRP A 23 -13.84 -31.28 -10.49
CA TRP A 23 -12.73 -30.35 -10.71
C TRP A 23 -12.04 -30.62 -12.05
N VAL A 24 -11.84 -31.90 -12.40
CA VAL A 24 -11.29 -32.33 -13.70
C VAL A 24 -12.16 -31.84 -14.85
N ASP A 25 -13.47 -32.06 -14.77
CA ASP A 25 -14.44 -31.65 -15.79
C ASP A 25 -14.48 -30.11 -15.91
N ALA A 26 -14.51 -29.39 -14.78
CA ALA A 26 -14.53 -27.92 -14.77
C ALA A 26 -13.30 -27.27 -15.41
N HIS A 27 -12.14 -27.95 -15.41
CA HIS A 27 -10.89 -27.46 -16.00
C HIS A 27 -10.56 -28.15 -17.33
N ASN A 28 -11.50 -28.90 -17.92
CA ASN A 28 -11.32 -29.63 -19.18
C ASN A 28 -10.07 -30.51 -19.21
N LEU A 29 -9.73 -31.13 -18.08
CA LEU A 29 -8.54 -31.96 -17.96
C LEU A 29 -8.81 -33.36 -18.52
N GLY A 30 -8.02 -33.73 -19.53
CA GLY A 30 -8.11 -35.01 -20.22
C GLY A 30 -6.92 -35.92 -19.95
N LYS A 31 -6.90 -37.07 -20.63
CA LYS A 31 -5.72 -37.91 -20.70
C LYS A 31 -4.57 -37.09 -21.30
N SER A 32 -3.39 -37.14 -20.66
CA SER A 32 -2.17 -36.36 -21.00
C SER A 32 -2.16 -34.87 -20.65
N SER A 33 -3.21 -34.32 -20.03
CA SER A 33 -3.14 -32.98 -19.45
C SER A 33 -2.06 -32.92 -18.35
N GLN A 34 -1.23 -31.88 -18.40
CA GLN A 34 -0.27 -31.60 -17.35
C GLN A 34 -0.91 -30.72 -16.27
N VAL A 35 -0.50 -30.97 -15.02
CA VAL A 35 -0.87 -30.16 -13.85
C VAL A 35 0.40 -29.78 -13.11
N LEU A 36 0.41 -28.59 -12.54
CA LEU A 36 1.47 -28.17 -11.62
C LEU A 36 1.16 -28.75 -10.24
N ILE A 37 2.16 -29.35 -9.58
CA ILE A 37 2.07 -29.82 -8.20
C ILE A 37 3.09 -29.04 -7.38
N GLU A 38 2.63 -28.38 -6.33
CA GLU A 38 3.50 -27.69 -5.38
C GLU A 38 3.40 -28.38 -4.03
N THR A 39 4.52 -28.48 -3.33
CA THR A 39 4.63 -29.16 -2.04
C THR A 39 5.04 -28.17 -0.96
N ALA A 40 4.27 -28.09 0.10
CA ALA A 40 4.64 -27.48 1.38
C ALA A 40 4.86 -28.58 2.44
N GLU A 41 5.31 -28.23 3.64
CA GLU A 41 5.68 -29.19 4.68
C GLU A 41 4.62 -30.28 4.96
N ASN A 42 3.34 -29.91 5.01
CA ASN A 42 2.24 -30.82 5.34
C ASN A 42 1.09 -30.81 4.31
N SER A 43 1.30 -30.22 3.14
CA SER A 43 0.26 -30.10 2.13
C SER A 43 0.83 -30.08 0.72
N LEU A 44 0.01 -30.48 -0.25
CA LEU A 44 0.30 -30.28 -1.66
C LEU A 44 -0.88 -29.58 -2.34
N SER A 45 -0.59 -28.65 -3.25
CA SER A 45 -1.58 -28.01 -4.14
C SER A 45 -1.42 -28.54 -5.56
N ILE A 46 -2.53 -28.65 -6.29
CA ILE A 46 -2.56 -29.06 -7.69
C ILE A 46 -3.28 -27.98 -8.48
N THR A 47 -2.64 -27.45 -9.51
CA THR A 47 -3.18 -26.40 -10.38
C THR A 47 -3.24 -26.89 -11.82
N ALA A 48 -4.36 -26.64 -12.50
CA ALA A 48 -4.55 -27.02 -13.90
C ALA A 48 -3.69 -26.14 -14.84
N GLY A 49 -3.00 -26.75 -15.81
CA GLY A 49 -2.19 -26.06 -16.83
C GLY A 49 -0.67 -26.02 -16.57
N GLU A 50 0.11 -25.50 -17.53
CA GLU A 50 1.59 -25.41 -17.49
C GLU A 50 2.13 -24.33 -16.52
N GLY A 51 1.35 -23.91 -15.52
CA GLY A 51 1.75 -22.81 -14.62
C GLY A 51 1.82 -21.42 -15.27
N LYS A 52 1.46 -21.28 -16.55
CA LYS A 52 1.23 -19.98 -17.20
C LYS A 52 0.02 -19.32 -16.55
N LYS A 53 0.25 -18.17 -15.91
CA LYS A 53 -0.82 -17.31 -15.43
C LYS A 53 -1.68 -16.92 -16.63
N LEU A 54 -2.95 -17.33 -16.63
CA LEU A 54 -3.94 -16.75 -17.53
C LEU A 54 -4.09 -15.28 -17.12
N SER A 55 -3.77 -14.37 -18.04
CA SER A 55 -3.97 -12.93 -17.85
C SER A 55 -5.42 -12.71 -17.40
N LYS A 56 -5.61 -12.07 -16.25
CA LYS A 56 -6.95 -11.80 -15.74
C LYS A 56 -7.55 -10.63 -16.52
N GLU A 57 -8.61 -10.89 -17.27
CA GLU A 57 -9.33 -9.88 -18.03
C GLU A 57 -10.69 -9.60 -17.40
N ILE A 58 -11.11 -8.33 -17.41
CA ILE A 58 -12.46 -7.90 -17.09
C ILE A 58 -12.98 -6.93 -18.14
N GLU A 59 -14.26 -7.08 -18.47
CA GLU A 59 -15.01 -6.16 -19.29
C GLU A 59 -15.99 -5.37 -18.42
N ILE A 60 -15.96 -4.05 -18.55
CA ILE A 60 -16.85 -3.10 -17.90
C ILE A 60 -17.74 -2.48 -18.97
N GLU A 61 -19.02 -2.81 -18.97
CA GLU A 61 -19.99 -2.24 -19.90
C GLU A 61 -20.24 -0.75 -19.60
N TYR A 62 -20.35 0.07 -20.65
CA TYR A 62 -20.71 1.48 -20.57
C TYR A 62 -21.98 1.78 -21.43
N PRO A 63 -22.91 2.64 -20.98
CA PRO A 63 -22.88 3.38 -19.71
C PRO A 63 -23.16 2.47 -18.51
N LEU A 64 -22.62 2.87 -17.35
CA LEU A 64 -22.89 2.21 -16.08
C LEU A 64 -24.27 2.62 -15.53
N PRO A 65 -24.88 1.78 -14.67
CA PRO A 65 -26.02 2.17 -13.85
C PRO A 65 -25.74 3.45 -13.04
N SER A 66 -26.77 4.22 -12.69
CA SER A 66 -26.61 5.49 -11.97
C SER A 66 -26.00 5.36 -10.57
N GLU A 67 -26.06 4.17 -9.98
CA GLU A 67 -25.49 3.86 -8.66
C GLU A 67 -24.00 3.46 -8.73
N GLU A 68 -23.48 3.25 -9.94
CA GLU A 68 -22.13 2.77 -10.21
C GLU A 68 -21.21 3.91 -10.67
N ASN A 69 -19.90 3.73 -10.47
CA ASN A 69 -18.89 4.73 -10.82
C ASN A 69 -17.75 4.11 -11.62
N ILE A 70 -17.48 4.65 -12.81
CA ILE A 70 -16.49 4.08 -13.74
C ILE A 70 -15.07 4.11 -13.16
N ALA A 71 -14.70 5.18 -12.47
CA ALA A 71 -13.38 5.30 -11.82
C ALA A 71 -13.24 4.28 -10.67
N ALA A 72 -14.31 4.06 -9.89
CA ALA A 72 -14.34 3.07 -8.84
C ALA A 72 -14.24 1.64 -9.40
N ASN A 73 -14.91 1.34 -10.51
CA ASN A 73 -14.86 0.01 -11.15
C ASN A 73 -13.48 -0.28 -11.75
N ILE A 74 -12.86 0.71 -12.39
CA ILE A 74 -11.46 0.62 -12.87
C ILE A 74 -10.51 0.37 -11.69
N THR A 75 -10.62 1.17 -10.63
CA THR A 75 -9.77 1.03 -9.43
C THR A 75 -9.98 -0.33 -8.77
N GLY A 76 -11.22 -0.78 -8.62
CA GLY A 76 -11.57 -2.08 -8.06
C GLY A 76 -10.98 -3.24 -8.86
N ALA A 77 -11.14 -3.21 -10.19
CA ALA A 77 -10.53 -4.19 -11.09
C ALA A 77 -9.00 -4.22 -10.94
N TYR A 78 -8.35 -3.05 -10.91
CA TYR A 78 -6.90 -3.00 -10.70
C TYR A 78 -6.48 -3.60 -9.36
N LEU A 79 -7.17 -3.26 -8.26
CA LEU A 79 -6.84 -3.78 -6.93
C LEU A 79 -7.11 -5.29 -6.82
N LEU A 80 -7.99 -5.86 -7.64
CA LEU A 80 -8.26 -7.30 -7.70
C LEU A 80 -7.26 -8.09 -8.56
N GLY A 81 -6.27 -7.40 -9.15
CA GLY A 81 -5.23 -8.05 -9.95
C GLY A 81 -5.66 -8.36 -11.38
N TYR A 82 -6.67 -7.67 -11.93
CA TYR A 82 -6.98 -7.77 -13.36
C TYR A 82 -5.87 -7.12 -14.18
N ASP A 83 -5.27 -7.90 -15.07
CA ASP A 83 -4.17 -7.50 -15.95
C ASP A 83 -4.67 -6.73 -17.18
N ILE A 84 -5.93 -6.98 -17.60
CA ILE A 84 -6.58 -6.27 -18.70
C ILE A 84 -7.93 -5.75 -18.21
N ILE A 85 -8.18 -4.46 -18.39
CA ILE A 85 -9.45 -3.79 -18.07
C ILE A 85 -9.99 -3.19 -19.37
N LYS A 86 -11.06 -3.77 -19.90
CA LYS A 86 -11.73 -3.30 -21.11
C LYS A 86 -12.99 -2.55 -20.74
N ILE A 87 -13.13 -1.34 -21.26
CA ILE A 87 -14.35 -0.55 -21.12
C ILE A 87 -15.04 -0.58 -22.48
N LYS A 88 -16.23 -1.19 -22.53
CA LYS A 88 -16.97 -1.40 -23.77
C LYS A 88 -18.25 -0.59 -23.77
N GLY A 89 -18.26 0.47 -24.57
CA GLY A 89 -19.41 1.33 -24.78
C GLY A 89 -20.42 0.72 -25.74
N LYS A 90 -21.67 0.56 -25.29
CA LYS A 90 -22.81 0.30 -26.17
C LYS A 90 -23.06 1.51 -27.09
N PRO A 91 -23.12 2.75 -26.55
CA PRO A 91 -22.92 3.98 -27.32
C PRO A 91 -21.47 4.48 -27.21
N THR A 92 -21.15 5.51 -27.98
CA THR A 92 -19.91 6.31 -27.84
C THR A 92 -19.73 6.80 -26.40
N ILE A 93 -18.52 6.67 -25.86
CA ILE A 93 -18.17 7.17 -24.52
C ILE A 93 -18.06 8.69 -24.57
N SER A 94 -18.74 9.37 -23.66
CA SER A 94 -18.71 10.83 -23.58
C SER A 94 -17.29 11.36 -23.38
N VAL A 95 -16.97 12.56 -23.92
CA VAL A 95 -15.63 13.16 -23.76
C VAL A 95 -15.27 13.34 -22.29
N LYS A 96 -16.25 13.73 -21.46
CA LYS A 96 -16.06 13.88 -20.01
C LYS A 96 -15.69 12.55 -19.34
N ASP A 97 -16.41 11.47 -19.63
CA ASP A 97 -16.16 10.19 -19.00
C ASP A 97 -14.86 9.55 -19.51
N ARG A 98 -14.51 9.79 -20.78
CA ARG A 98 -13.23 9.41 -21.36
C ARG A 98 -12.05 10.02 -20.60
N GLU A 99 -12.12 11.30 -20.26
CA GLU A 99 -11.09 11.94 -19.41
C GLU A 99 -11.06 11.33 -18.01
N ILE A 100 -12.23 11.07 -17.39
CA ILE A 100 -12.30 10.39 -16.09
C ILE A 100 -11.62 9.01 -16.15
N ILE A 101 -11.87 8.24 -17.20
CA ILE A 101 -11.25 6.93 -17.43
C ILE A 101 -9.74 7.07 -17.58
N ARG A 102 -9.26 8.00 -18.41
CA ARG A 102 -7.81 8.26 -18.61
C ARG A 102 -7.12 8.63 -17.31
N GLU A 103 -7.68 9.56 -16.56
CA GLU A 103 -7.15 9.97 -15.26
C GLU A 103 -7.17 8.82 -14.25
N SER A 104 -8.23 8.01 -14.24
CA SER A 104 -8.29 6.80 -13.39
C SER A 104 -7.18 5.82 -13.73
N MET A 105 -6.92 5.54 -15.00
CA MET A 105 -5.84 4.65 -15.43
C MET A 105 -4.45 5.21 -15.08
N ARG A 106 -4.20 6.51 -15.29
CA ARG A 106 -2.91 7.17 -14.97
C ARG A 106 -2.55 7.09 -13.48
N ARG A 107 -3.56 7.10 -12.59
CA ARG A 107 -3.39 6.93 -11.14
C ARG A 107 -3.03 5.49 -10.74
N LEU A 108 -3.02 4.54 -11.66
CA LEU A 108 -2.71 3.14 -11.37
C LEU A 108 -1.33 2.80 -11.93
N VAL A 109 -0.34 2.57 -11.04
CA VAL A 109 1.03 2.30 -11.47
C VAL A 109 1.08 1.06 -12.35
N GLY A 110 1.73 1.17 -13.52
CA GLY A 110 1.90 0.08 -14.46
C GLY A 110 0.71 -0.20 -15.36
N MET A 111 -0.41 0.53 -15.21
CA MET A 111 -1.56 0.46 -16.10
C MET A 111 -1.40 1.45 -17.25
N GLU A 112 -1.41 0.94 -18.48
CA GLU A 112 -1.29 1.75 -19.70
C GLU A 112 -2.49 1.52 -20.62
N ILE A 113 -2.96 2.57 -21.28
CA ILE A 113 -4.01 2.47 -22.31
C ILE A 113 -3.34 2.04 -23.61
N LEU A 114 -3.70 0.86 -24.13
CA LEU A 114 -3.10 0.32 -25.35
C LEU A 114 -3.95 0.55 -26.59
N ASP A 115 -5.26 0.55 -26.42
CA ASP A 115 -6.20 0.83 -27.50
C ASP A 115 -7.34 1.72 -26.99
N GLU A 116 -7.73 2.67 -27.82
CA GLU A 116 -8.80 3.63 -27.51
C GLU A 116 -9.47 4.10 -28.81
N ASP A 117 -10.79 3.90 -28.88
CA ASP A 117 -11.63 4.41 -29.95
C ASP A 117 -12.80 5.26 -29.42
N ALA A 118 -13.82 5.53 -30.25
CA ALA A 118 -14.96 6.34 -29.85
C ALA A 118 -15.80 5.68 -28.72
N SER A 119 -15.86 4.36 -28.67
CA SER A 119 -16.72 3.57 -27.79
C SER A 119 -15.95 2.64 -26.86
N ASN A 120 -14.66 2.38 -27.09
CA ASN A 120 -13.88 1.38 -26.35
C ASN A 120 -12.57 1.95 -25.82
N ILE A 121 -12.16 1.49 -24.64
CA ILE A 121 -10.87 1.79 -24.04
C ILE A 121 -10.33 0.51 -23.40
N ASP A 122 -9.15 0.07 -23.82
CA ASP A 122 -8.50 -1.14 -23.32
C ASP A 122 -7.21 -0.76 -22.56
N GLY A 123 -7.23 -0.96 -21.25
CA GLY A 123 -6.08 -0.78 -20.36
C GLY A 123 -5.38 -2.10 -20.07
N GLN A 124 -4.05 -2.10 -20.06
CA GLN A 124 -3.22 -3.26 -19.72
C GLN A 124 -2.20 -2.92 -18.62
N PHE A 125 -2.09 -3.82 -17.64
CA PHE A 125 -1.01 -3.82 -16.66
C PHE A 125 0.25 -4.44 -17.26
N LEU A 126 1.34 -3.67 -17.32
CA LEU A 126 2.57 -4.04 -18.03
C LEU A 126 3.74 -4.42 -17.12
N LEU A 127 3.60 -4.27 -15.79
CA LEU A 127 4.68 -4.63 -14.88
C LEU A 127 4.70 -6.13 -14.61
N ASP A 128 5.91 -6.68 -14.57
CA ASP A 128 6.14 -8.04 -14.11
C ASP A 128 5.92 -8.12 -12.60
N GLU A 129 4.96 -8.94 -12.16
CA GLU A 129 4.64 -9.14 -10.74
C GLU A 129 5.81 -9.68 -9.92
N THR A 130 6.72 -10.42 -10.56
CA THR A 130 7.94 -10.93 -9.89
C THR A 130 8.96 -9.83 -9.60
N SER A 131 8.79 -8.64 -10.20
CA SER A 131 9.61 -7.46 -9.95
C SER A 131 9.02 -6.52 -8.88
N LEU A 132 7.76 -6.74 -8.47
CA LEU A 132 7.01 -5.90 -7.53
C LEU A 132 7.39 -6.19 -6.07
N ASN A 133 8.64 -5.94 -5.72
CA ASN A 133 9.12 -6.14 -4.36
C ASN A 133 8.42 -5.19 -3.38
N PRO A 134 7.66 -5.69 -2.38
CA PRO A 134 6.89 -4.85 -1.46
C PRO A 134 7.77 -4.00 -0.53
N GLU A 135 8.96 -4.49 -0.15
CA GLU A 135 9.94 -3.70 0.59
C GLU A 135 10.36 -2.46 -0.22
N LYS A 136 10.62 -2.61 -1.54
CA LYS A 136 11.02 -1.48 -2.38
C LYS A 136 9.89 -0.46 -2.52
N ILE A 137 8.65 -0.93 -2.69
CA ILE A 137 7.47 -0.07 -2.76
C ILE A 137 7.32 0.73 -1.47
N LEU A 138 7.40 0.06 -0.31
CA LEU A 138 7.28 0.69 1.00
C LEU A 138 8.42 1.69 1.27
N LYS A 139 9.67 1.35 0.89
CA LYS A 139 10.83 2.27 0.96
C LYS A 139 10.60 3.53 0.14
N ARG A 140 10.04 3.39 -1.07
CA ARG A 140 9.72 4.53 -1.94
C ARG A 140 8.65 5.42 -1.31
N MET A 141 7.55 4.86 -0.81
CA MET A 141 6.51 5.60 -0.09
C MET A 141 7.10 6.38 1.09
N SER A 142 7.90 5.71 1.93
CA SER A 142 8.56 6.37 3.07
C SER A 142 9.51 7.48 2.66
N SER A 143 10.24 7.32 1.56
CA SER A 143 11.19 8.34 1.10
C SER A 143 10.45 9.60 0.62
N ILE A 144 9.32 9.42 -0.06
CA ILE A 144 8.47 10.52 -0.50
C ILE A 144 7.88 11.24 0.73
N ALA A 145 7.28 10.50 1.66
CA ALA A 145 6.70 11.04 2.88
C ALA A 145 7.73 11.80 3.73
N LEU A 146 8.92 11.23 3.94
CA LEU A 146 10.00 11.89 4.67
C LEU A 146 10.41 13.21 3.99
N GLY A 147 10.55 13.20 2.66
CA GLY A 147 10.88 14.42 1.93
C GLY A 147 9.77 15.48 2.01
N MET A 148 8.49 15.07 2.05
CA MET A 148 7.37 16.00 2.23
C MET A 148 7.40 16.60 3.65
N PHE A 149 7.66 15.77 4.65
CA PHE A 149 7.78 16.19 6.05
C PHE A 149 8.92 17.18 6.25
N ASN A 150 10.12 16.87 5.74
CA ASN A 150 11.30 17.72 5.91
C ASN A 150 11.15 19.08 5.22
N GLU A 151 10.54 19.10 4.04
CA GLU A 151 10.22 20.32 3.31
C GLU A 151 9.20 21.19 4.06
N THR A 152 8.15 20.55 4.58
CA THR A 152 7.11 21.20 5.39
C THR A 152 7.69 21.77 6.70
N LEU A 153 8.59 21.04 7.35
CA LEU A 153 9.29 21.49 8.54
C LEU A 153 10.29 22.63 8.24
N SER A 154 10.96 22.59 7.09
CA SER A 154 11.86 23.65 6.65
C SER A 154 11.12 24.97 6.44
N ALA A 155 9.96 24.93 5.77
CA ALA A 155 9.12 26.11 5.54
C ALA A 155 8.69 26.81 6.83
N LEU A 156 8.51 26.06 7.93
CA LEU A 156 8.21 26.63 9.24
C LEU A 156 9.33 27.53 9.78
N THR A 157 10.59 27.18 9.49
CA THR A 157 11.77 27.88 10.03
C THR A 157 12.30 28.97 9.10
N THR A 158 12.23 28.74 7.79
CA THR A 158 12.74 29.67 6.77
C THR A 158 11.70 30.71 6.36
N GLY A 159 10.41 30.41 6.53
CA GLY A 159 9.30 31.22 6.04
C GLY A 159 9.05 31.10 4.54
N ASP A 160 9.89 30.38 3.80
CA ASP A 160 9.68 30.10 2.37
C ASP A 160 8.63 28.99 2.21
N LYS A 161 7.46 29.38 1.71
CA LYS A 161 6.30 28.49 1.52
C LYS A 161 6.16 28.02 0.08
N THR A 162 7.07 28.40 -0.82
CA THR A 162 6.95 28.15 -2.26
C THR A 162 6.74 26.68 -2.57
N ASN A 163 7.50 25.81 -1.91
CA ASN A 163 7.45 24.38 -2.19
C ASN A 163 6.25 23.65 -1.57
N LEU A 164 5.52 24.26 -0.63
CA LEU A 164 4.38 23.62 0.04
C LEU A 164 3.24 23.29 -0.95
N GLN A 165 3.15 24.04 -2.05
CA GLN A 165 2.16 23.81 -3.12
C GLN A 165 2.37 22.47 -3.86
N THR A 166 3.57 21.89 -3.77
CA THR A 166 3.90 20.62 -4.44
C THR A 166 3.58 19.38 -3.61
N ILE A 167 3.35 19.56 -2.30
CA ILE A 167 3.14 18.47 -1.34
C ILE A 167 1.94 17.58 -1.72
N PRO A 168 0.76 18.12 -2.14
CA PRO A 168 -0.36 17.27 -2.56
C PRO A 168 -0.03 16.35 -3.75
N ASN A 169 0.71 16.84 -4.75
CA ASN A 169 1.08 16.02 -5.91
C ASN A 169 2.05 14.89 -5.54
N ARG A 170 2.87 15.08 -4.50
CA ARG A 170 3.76 14.06 -3.97
C ARG A 170 3.00 13.02 -3.15
N ASP A 171 1.95 13.44 -2.45
CA ASP A 171 1.03 12.54 -1.77
C ASP A 171 0.25 11.66 -2.76
N ASP A 172 -0.19 12.21 -3.89
CA ASP A 172 -0.77 11.42 -4.97
C ASP A 172 0.18 10.28 -5.39
N GLU A 173 1.50 10.50 -5.43
CA GLU A 173 2.45 9.42 -5.71
C GLU A 173 2.51 8.37 -4.59
N ILE A 174 2.35 8.73 -3.31
CA ILE A 174 2.21 7.77 -2.21
C ILE A 174 0.96 6.92 -2.43
N ASN A 175 -0.17 7.53 -2.81
CA ASN A 175 -1.44 6.84 -3.08
C ASN A 175 -1.30 5.84 -4.24
N ARG A 176 -0.61 6.25 -5.31
CA ARG A 176 -0.29 5.38 -6.45
C ARG A 176 0.53 4.17 -6.04
N GLN A 177 1.59 4.37 -5.25
CA GLN A 177 2.43 3.27 -4.73
C GLN A 177 1.64 2.37 -3.78
N TYR A 178 0.78 2.93 -2.94
CA TYR A 178 -0.09 2.16 -2.06
C TYR A 178 -1.03 1.25 -2.86
N PHE A 179 -1.69 1.75 -3.90
CA PHE A 179 -2.52 0.93 -4.80
C PHE A 179 -1.76 -0.22 -5.44
N LEU A 180 -0.53 0.02 -5.90
CA LEU A 180 0.34 -1.04 -6.42
C LEU A 180 0.64 -2.10 -5.35
N LEU A 181 0.95 -1.68 -4.12
CA LEU A 181 1.17 -2.59 -3.00
C LEU A 181 -0.08 -3.42 -2.69
N VAL A 182 -1.28 -2.82 -2.71
CA VAL A 182 -2.55 -3.53 -2.49
C VAL A 182 -2.77 -4.59 -3.57
N ARG A 183 -2.56 -4.22 -4.84
CA ARG A 183 -2.68 -5.12 -5.99
C ARG A 183 -1.73 -6.31 -5.82
N PHE A 184 -0.47 -6.05 -5.50
CA PHE A 184 0.51 -7.10 -5.23
C PHE A 184 0.04 -8.03 -4.10
N ILE A 185 -0.31 -7.46 -2.94
CA ILE A 185 -0.78 -8.22 -1.76
C ILE A 185 -1.97 -9.11 -2.11
N ARG A 186 -3.01 -8.56 -2.75
CA ARG A 186 -4.19 -9.34 -3.15
C ARG A 186 -3.87 -10.41 -4.19
N SER A 187 -2.91 -10.14 -5.08
CA SER A 187 -2.43 -11.14 -6.04
C SER A 187 -1.69 -12.28 -5.34
N THR A 188 -0.88 -11.99 -4.32
CA THR A 188 -0.19 -13.02 -3.51
C THR A 188 -1.14 -13.91 -2.71
N MET A 189 -2.33 -13.41 -2.36
CA MET A 189 -3.38 -14.20 -1.69
C MET A 189 -4.06 -15.19 -2.65
N VAL A 190 -4.02 -14.93 -3.96
CA VAL A 190 -4.56 -15.82 -5.00
C VAL A 190 -3.48 -16.76 -5.52
N ASP A 191 -2.26 -16.26 -5.72
CA ASP A 191 -1.11 -17.01 -6.20
C ASP A 191 0.03 -16.92 -5.18
N ARG A 192 0.16 -17.98 -4.36
CA ARG A 192 1.13 -18.03 -3.26
C ARG A 192 2.58 -18.01 -3.75
N ARG A 193 2.86 -18.40 -4.99
CA ARG A 193 4.21 -18.37 -5.60
C ARG A 193 4.80 -16.96 -5.56
N LEU A 194 3.97 -15.93 -5.73
CA LEU A 194 4.43 -14.53 -5.67
C LEU A 194 4.96 -14.17 -4.28
N ALA A 195 4.36 -14.71 -3.21
CA ALA A 195 4.87 -14.50 -1.86
C ALA A 195 6.19 -15.23 -1.63
N GLU A 196 6.35 -16.44 -2.20
CA GLU A 196 7.56 -17.25 -2.08
C GLU A 196 8.77 -16.60 -2.75
N ILE A 197 8.59 -15.92 -3.89
CA ILE A 197 9.65 -15.16 -4.58
C ILE A 197 10.32 -14.14 -3.64
N PHE A 198 9.54 -13.58 -2.71
CA PHE A 198 10.02 -12.57 -1.76
C PHE A 198 10.15 -13.12 -0.33
N ASN A 199 10.05 -14.44 -0.13
CA ASN A 199 10.10 -15.10 1.18
C ASN A 199 9.12 -14.52 2.22
N LEU A 200 7.90 -14.19 1.78
CA LEU A 200 6.89 -13.58 2.65
C LEU A 200 5.97 -14.62 3.25
N GLU A 201 5.85 -14.65 4.57
CA GLU A 201 4.83 -15.40 5.28
C GLU A 201 3.45 -14.72 5.15
N ASN A 202 2.38 -15.43 5.55
CA ASN A 202 1.02 -14.85 5.51
C ASN A 202 0.90 -13.63 6.42
N ILE A 203 1.58 -13.65 7.56
CA ILE A 203 1.61 -12.54 8.51
C ILE A 203 2.32 -11.32 7.89
N ASP A 204 3.44 -11.52 7.19
CA ASP A 204 4.18 -10.44 6.52
C ASP A 204 3.30 -9.72 5.49
N ILE A 205 2.50 -10.48 4.72
CA ILE A 205 1.57 -9.89 3.73
C ILE A 205 0.54 -8.96 4.40
N LEU A 206 -0.01 -9.38 5.55
CA LEU A 206 -0.93 -8.55 6.32
C LEU A 206 -0.23 -7.33 6.92
N ASP A 207 0.98 -7.50 7.41
CA ASP A 207 1.74 -6.40 8.01
C ASP A 207 2.16 -5.38 6.95
N TYR A 208 2.56 -5.80 5.75
CA TYR A 208 2.80 -4.89 4.61
C TYR A 208 1.53 -4.13 4.22
N ARG A 209 0.36 -4.78 4.29
CA ARG A 209 -0.93 -4.12 4.01
C ARG A 209 -1.19 -2.98 5.01
N ILE A 210 -0.95 -3.24 6.29
CA ILE A 210 -1.14 -2.28 7.37
C ILE A 210 -0.09 -1.17 7.29
N ALA A 211 1.20 -1.51 7.15
CA ALA A 211 2.28 -0.54 7.05
C ALA A 211 2.10 0.41 5.84
N GLY A 212 1.65 -0.12 4.69
CA GLY A 212 1.33 0.69 3.52
C GLY A 212 0.19 1.66 3.77
N ASN A 213 -0.87 1.23 4.47
CA ASN A 213 -1.99 2.10 4.83
C ASN A 213 -1.58 3.19 5.83
N ILE A 214 -0.77 2.85 6.83
CA ILE A 214 -0.24 3.83 7.79
C ILE A 214 0.61 4.89 7.08
N LEU A 215 1.45 4.48 6.11
CA LEU A 215 2.26 5.41 5.32
C LEU A 215 1.41 6.34 4.44
N GLU A 216 0.35 5.82 3.84
CA GLU A 216 -0.59 6.64 3.06
C GLU A 216 -1.33 7.65 3.94
N ALA A 217 -1.89 7.21 5.07
CA ALA A 217 -2.49 8.12 6.05
C ALA A 217 -1.50 9.15 6.63
N ALA A 218 -0.22 8.80 6.76
CA ALA A 218 0.83 9.74 7.16
C ALA A 218 1.09 10.79 6.06
N GLY A 219 1.05 10.40 4.78
CA GLY A 219 1.10 11.29 3.63
C GLY A 219 0.00 12.36 3.68
N ASP A 220 -1.26 11.92 3.82
CA ASP A 220 -2.42 12.80 4.02
C ASP A 220 -2.22 13.77 5.19
N THR A 221 -1.74 13.24 6.31
CA THR A 221 -1.50 14.06 7.51
C THR A 221 -0.39 15.10 7.26
N ILE A 222 0.62 14.80 6.43
CA ILE A 222 1.66 15.76 6.03
C ILE A 222 1.09 16.80 5.06
N VAL A 223 0.14 16.44 4.19
CA VAL A 223 -0.58 17.41 3.36
C VAL A 223 -1.34 18.40 4.25
N ASP A 224 -2.04 17.92 5.28
CA ASP A 224 -2.75 18.78 6.23
C ASP A 224 -1.80 19.66 7.06
N LEU A 225 -0.62 19.12 7.40
CA LEU A 225 0.45 19.91 8.01
C LEU A 225 0.91 21.04 7.09
N SER A 226 1.12 20.76 5.80
CA SER A 226 1.61 21.76 4.84
C SER A 226 0.61 22.91 4.64
N LYS A 227 -0.70 22.61 4.59
CA LYS A 227 -1.78 23.62 4.59
C LYS A 227 -1.76 24.44 5.88
N SER A 228 -1.69 23.77 7.04
CA SER A 228 -1.69 24.43 8.36
C SER A 228 -0.51 25.38 8.53
N ILE A 229 0.68 25.02 8.05
CA ILE A 229 1.87 25.88 8.08
C ILE A 229 1.76 27.03 7.07
N SER A 230 1.16 26.78 5.90
CA SER A 230 0.91 27.82 4.89
C SER A 230 0.04 28.96 5.42
N GLU A 231 -0.94 28.63 6.27
CA GLU A 231 -1.90 29.59 6.85
C GLU A 231 -1.46 30.16 8.21
N THR A 232 -0.39 29.62 8.80
CA THR A 232 0.00 29.98 10.17
C THR A 232 0.62 31.38 10.27
N SER A 233 0.31 32.07 11.37
CA SER A 233 0.82 33.38 11.77
C SER A 233 1.55 33.34 13.13
N LEU A 234 2.22 32.22 13.42
CA LEU A 234 2.96 32.04 14.66
C LEU A 234 4.16 32.98 14.79
N SER A 235 4.45 33.38 16.03
CA SER A 235 5.66 34.13 16.34
C SER A 235 6.92 33.29 16.06
N SER A 236 8.05 33.94 15.74
CA SER A 236 9.32 33.23 15.52
C SER A 236 9.77 32.43 16.76
N SER A 237 9.39 32.85 17.97
CA SER A 237 9.63 32.09 19.20
C SER A 237 8.85 30.77 19.21
N ASP A 238 7.60 30.79 18.76
CA ASP A 238 6.74 29.62 18.77
C ASP A 238 7.07 28.67 17.62
N GLN A 239 7.43 29.20 16.44
CA GLN A 239 7.98 28.40 15.34
C GLN A 239 9.22 27.61 15.78
N LYS A 240 10.15 28.23 16.51
CA LYS A 240 11.34 27.54 17.06
C LYS A 240 10.98 26.41 18.01
N LYS A 241 10.02 26.63 18.92
CA LYS A 241 9.56 25.56 19.84
C LYS A 241 8.93 24.41 19.09
N ILE A 242 8.10 24.70 18.08
CA ILE A 242 7.48 23.66 17.25
C ILE A 242 8.54 22.88 16.49
N TYR A 243 9.51 23.57 15.88
CA TYR A 243 10.62 22.92 15.20
C TYR A 243 11.40 22.01 16.16
N ASP A 244 11.70 22.49 17.37
CA ASP A 244 12.37 21.68 18.37
C ASP A 244 11.58 20.43 18.72
N ILE A 245 10.25 20.49 18.81
CA ILE A 245 9.40 19.31 19.02
C ILE A 245 9.49 18.36 17.82
N ALA A 246 9.35 18.88 16.61
CA ALA A 246 9.18 18.08 15.39
C ALA A 246 10.46 17.45 14.84
N LYS A 247 11.64 18.01 15.11
CA LYS A 247 12.92 17.56 14.51
C LYS A 247 13.26 16.09 14.79
N ASP A 248 12.75 15.52 15.88
CA ASP A 248 13.04 14.14 16.28
C ASP A 248 12.21 13.11 15.46
N ILE A 249 11.14 13.55 14.79
CA ILE A 249 10.21 12.69 14.04
C ILE A 249 10.90 12.01 12.85
N GLU A 250 11.80 12.70 12.16
CA GLU A 250 12.59 12.13 11.06
C GLU A 250 13.37 10.88 11.52
N ALA A 251 13.97 10.95 12.71
CA ALA A 251 14.74 9.83 13.26
C ALA A 251 13.82 8.64 13.62
N ILE A 252 12.63 8.92 14.17
CA ILE A 252 11.61 7.90 14.47
C ILE A 252 11.17 7.23 13.17
N GLN A 253 10.84 7.99 12.13
CA GLN A 253 10.43 7.44 10.83
C GLN A 253 11.51 6.53 10.24
N LYS A 254 12.74 7.01 10.12
CA LYS A 254 13.85 6.24 9.54
C LYS A 254 14.08 4.93 10.27
N LYS A 255 14.06 4.93 11.61
CA LYS A 255 14.23 3.71 12.41
C LYS A 255 13.03 2.77 12.28
N SER A 256 11.81 3.28 12.35
CA SER A 256 10.57 2.49 12.22
C SER A 256 10.51 1.73 10.90
N ILE A 257 10.74 2.45 9.81
CA ILE A 257 10.66 1.92 8.45
C ILE A 257 11.78 0.90 8.20
N ASN A 258 13.01 1.22 8.62
CA ASN A 258 14.12 0.27 8.51
C ASN A 258 13.91 -0.97 9.38
N ALA A 259 13.40 -0.82 10.59
CA ALA A 259 13.09 -1.93 11.49
C ALA A 259 12.07 -2.87 10.85
N PHE A 260 11.01 -2.32 10.28
CA PHE A 260 9.97 -3.07 9.58
C PHE A 260 10.51 -3.85 8.39
N ILE A 261 11.14 -3.16 7.44
CA ILE A 261 11.60 -3.77 6.19
C ILE A 261 12.69 -4.82 6.43
N THR A 262 13.58 -4.61 7.41
CA THR A 262 14.67 -5.55 7.71
C THR A 262 14.30 -6.59 8.76
N ASN A 263 13.04 -6.59 9.23
CA ASN A 263 12.57 -7.39 10.36
C ASN A 263 13.52 -7.33 11.58
N ASN A 264 14.04 -6.14 11.87
CA ASN A 264 15.05 -5.92 12.90
C ASN A 264 14.41 -5.40 14.19
N ARG A 265 14.21 -6.32 15.13
CA ARG A 265 13.61 -6.02 16.44
C ARG A 265 14.39 -5.01 17.27
N SER A 266 15.72 -4.97 17.16
CA SER A 266 16.54 -3.99 17.90
C SER A 266 16.23 -2.57 17.42
N LEU A 267 16.15 -2.37 16.10
CA LEU A 267 15.78 -1.08 15.52
C LEU A 267 14.34 -0.67 15.90
N ALA A 268 13.42 -1.63 15.98
CA ALA A 268 12.05 -1.37 16.42
C ALA A 268 12.01 -0.86 17.88
N ILE A 269 12.72 -1.53 18.79
CA ILE A 269 12.81 -1.12 20.21
C ILE A 269 13.45 0.27 20.33
N GLU A 270 14.49 0.56 19.55
CA GLU A 270 15.08 1.89 19.51
C GLU A 270 14.10 2.95 19.02
N SER A 271 13.30 2.63 17.99
CA SER A 271 12.27 3.54 17.48
C SER A 271 11.18 3.83 18.51
N ILE A 272 10.67 2.79 19.17
CA ILE A 272 9.68 2.90 20.27
C ILE A 272 10.23 3.77 21.40
N LYS A 273 11.52 3.60 21.75
CA LYS A 273 12.18 4.43 22.76
C LYS A 273 12.24 5.91 22.34
N LEU A 274 12.58 6.20 21.08
CA LEU A 274 12.60 7.57 20.55
C LEU A 274 11.19 8.19 20.57
N HIS A 275 10.16 7.43 20.17
CA HIS A 275 8.77 7.90 20.22
C HIS A 275 8.33 8.23 21.64
N LYS A 276 8.68 7.38 22.62
CA LYS A 276 8.40 7.66 24.03
C LYS A 276 9.08 8.94 24.52
N GLN A 277 10.35 9.16 24.15
CA GLN A 277 11.07 10.40 24.48
C GLN A 277 10.41 11.63 23.84
N TYR A 278 9.90 11.49 22.62
CA TYR A 278 9.13 12.51 21.93
C TYR A 278 7.81 12.83 22.64
N GLN A 279 7.06 11.81 23.09
CA GLN A 279 5.84 11.99 23.89
C GLN A 279 6.12 12.70 25.22
N ASP A 280 7.20 12.33 25.93
CA ASP A 280 7.64 12.99 27.16
C ASP A 280 8.02 14.46 26.94
N LYS A 281 8.53 14.81 25.75
CA LYS A 281 8.86 16.18 25.37
C LYS A 281 7.60 17.01 25.13
N ILE A 282 6.60 16.44 24.48
CA ILE A 282 5.32 17.11 24.24
C ILE A 282 4.56 17.33 25.55
N SER A 283 4.52 16.33 26.44
CA SER A 283 3.83 16.46 27.73
C SER A 283 4.44 17.59 28.57
N LYS A 284 5.77 17.66 28.66
CA LYS A 284 6.49 18.78 29.30
C LYS A 284 6.17 20.12 28.64
N THR A 285 6.10 20.15 27.32
CA THR A 285 5.75 21.37 26.57
C THR A 285 4.33 21.82 26.91
N ARG A 286 3.35 20.90 26.92
CA ARG A 286 1.96 21.19 27.30
C ARG A 286 1.87 21.75 28.71
N SER A 287 2.50 21.12 29.70
CA SER A 287 2.51 21.61 31.08
C SER A 287 3.12 23.01 31.20
N SER A 288 4.18 23.30 30.43
CA SER A 288 4.78 24.66 30.41
C SER A 288 3.85 25.74 29.81
N LEU A 289 2.87 25.31 29.00
CA LEU A 289 1.93 26.19 28.32
C LEU A 289 0.64 26.42 29.12
N GLU A 290 0.24 25.49 29.99
CA GLU A 290 -0.91 25.65 30.91
C GLU A 290 -0.77 26.87 31.84
N HIS A 291 0.47 27.26 32.16
CA HIS A 291 0.75 28.45 32.98
C HIS A 291 0.70 29.77 32.19
N LYS A 292 0.53 29.74 30.86
CA LYS A 292 0.42 30.94 30.02
C LYS A 292 -1.03 31.28 29.72
N LYS A 293 -1.42 32.54 29.92
CA LYS A 293 -2.79 33.04 29.75
C LYS A 293 -3.36 32.86 28.32
N GLN A 294 -2.51 32.80 27.28
CA GLN A 294 -2.95 32.61 25.89
C GLN A 294 -1.90 31.80 25.11
N VAL A 295 -2.27 30.59 24.68
CA VAL A 295 -1.51 29.77 23.73
C VAL A 295 -2.22 29.89 22.37
N PRO A 296 -1.52 30.23 21.27
CA PRO A 296 -2.15 30.30 19.95
C PRO A 296 -2.78 28.96 19.57
N ILE A 297 -4.04 28.96 19.10
CA ILE A 297 -4.73 27.75 18.64
C ILE A 297 -3.92 27.04 17.54
N ALA A 298 -3.31 27.81 16.64
CA ALA A 298 -2.42 27.29 15.59
C ALA A 298 -1.23 26.49 16.16
N PHE A 299 -0.69 26.88 17.32
CA PHE A 299 0.39 26.15 17.97
C PHE A 299 -0.09 24.76 18.42
N LEU A 300 -1.24 24.70 19.09
CA LEU A 300 -1.81 23.44 19.58
C LEU A 300 -2.18 22.51 18.43
N ASN A 301 -2.74 23.06 17.35
CA ASN A 301 -3.09 22.30 16.15
C ASN A 301 -1.84 21.67 15.50
N LEU A 302 -0.77 22.45 15.30
CA LEU A 302 0.46 21.92 14.74
C LEU A 302 1.07 20.82 15.62
N VAL A 303 1.12 21.02 16.95
CA VAL A 303 1.59 19.97 17.88
C VAL A 303 0.77 18.68 17.72
N HIS A 304 -0.55 18.78 17.62
CA HIS A 304 -1.42 17.62 17.41
C HIS A 304 -1.14 16.90 16.08
N ILE A 305 -0.95 17.64 14.99
CA ILE A 305 -0.63 17.06 13.68
C ILE A 305 0.74 16.34 13.73
N PHE A 306 1.75 16.94 14.36
CA PHE A 306 3.06 16.30 14.55
C PHE A 306 2.96 15.00 15.37
N GLU A 307 2.13 14.99 16.41
CA GLU A 307 1.88 13.76 17.19
C GLU A 307 1.27 12.65 16.35
N LYS A 308 0.28 12.97 15.51
CA LYS A 308 -0.33 12.00 14.60
C LYS A 308 0.71 11.39 13.66
N ILE A 309 1.58 12.23 13.07
CA ILE A 309 2.67 11.76 12.19
C ILE A 309 3.64 10.85 12.96
N ALA A 310 4.07 11.24 14.16
CA ALA A 310 4.96 10.43 14.98
C ALA A 310 4.32 9.09 15.38
N GLN A 311 3.02 9.09 15.68
CA GLN A 311 2.27 7.89 16.01
C GLN A 311 2.26 6.90 14.85
N SER A 312 2.07 7.35 13.60
CA SER A 312 2.16 6.49 12.42
C SER A 312 3.47 5.70 12.36
N TRP A 313 4.60 6.32 12.73
CA TRP A 313 5.89 5.63 12.75
C TRP A 313 6.00 4.62 13.91
N SER A 314 5.46 4.96 15.08
CA SER A 314 5.35 4.01 16.18
C SER A 314 4.52 2.79 15.80
N ASP A 315 3.37 3.00 15.16
CA ASP A 315 2.46 1.92 14.75
C ASP A 315 3.16 0.95 13.77
N ILE A 316 3.99 1.46 12.85
CA ILE A 316 4.82 0.62 11.98
C ILE A 316 5.88 -0.16 12.77
N SER A 317 6.48 0.45 13.80
CA SER A 317 7.46 -0.25 14.65
C SER A 317 6.82 -1.40 15.43
N ASP A 318 5.55 -1.26 15.81
CA ASP A 318 4.81 -2.28 16.56
C ASP A 318 4.47 -3.52 15.73
N LEU A 319 4.48 -3.40 14.39
CA LEU A 319 4.33 -4.55 13.47
C LEU A 319 5.57 -5.47 13.46
N VAL A 320 6.73 -5.03 13.94
CA VAL A 320 7.96 -5.84 13.92
C VAL A 320 7.85 -6.98 14.92
N GLN A 321 7.85 -8.22 14.44
CA GLN A 321 7.61 -9.38 15.27
C GLN A 321 8.65 -9.55 16.40
N PRO A 322 8.23 -10.02 17.59
CA PRO A 322 9.17 -10.40 18.65
C PRO A 322 9.95 -11.66 18.25
N THR A 323 11.26 -11.65 18.48
CA THR A 323 12.08 -12.86 18.37
C THR A 323 11.93 -13.68 19.65
N TYR A 324 11.04 -14.68 19.64
CA TYR A 324 11.01 -15.67 20.72
C TYR A 324 12.16 -16.66 20.50
N ARG A 325 13.15 -16.68 21.40
CA ARG A 325 14.15 -17.75 21.40
C ARG A 325 13.39 -19.06 21.65
N LYS A 326 13.41 -19.96 20.66
CA LYS A 326 12.91 -21.33 20.80
C LYS A 326 13.81 -22.12 21.75
#